data_AF-A0A6A4UJP4-F1
#
_entry.id   AF-A0A6A4UJP4-F1
#
_cell.length_a   1.000
_cell.length_b   1.000
_cell.length_c   1.000
_cell.angle_alpha   90.00
_cell.angle_beta   90.00
_cell.angle_gamma   90.00
#
_symmetry.space_group_name_H-M   'P 1'
#
loop_
_entity.id
_entity.type
_entity.pdbx_description
1 polymer ?
#
loop_
_entity_poly.entity_id
_entity_poly.type
_entity_poly.pdbx_seq_one_letter_code
_entity_poly.pdbx_strand_id
1 'polypeptide(L)'
;MIEIKLTIDNALQLLIERMKFELRIRQKSGIIKKGLRLEDLSYNETLKLVESSVNDYVFLLPMEIILSKTNLVSIITTTVRTLGRALRKEEFLLFSQRQTRNLVDPIRKFLINETRANSFLKN
;
A
#
# COMPACT_ATOMS: atom_id res chain seq x y z
N MET A 1 10.94 17.43 8.01
CA MET A 1 10.23 16.19 7.63
C MET A 1 8.78 16.44 7.94
N ILE A 2 7.87 16.32 6.96
CA ILE A 2 6.44 16.44 7.26
C ILE A 2 6.02 15.14 7.92
N GLU A 3 5.51 15.22 9.14
CA GLU A 3 5.00 14.06 9.85
C GLU A 3 3.52 13.87 9.51
N ILE A 4 3.20 12.76 8.85
CA ILE A 4 1.83 12.38 8.60
C ILE A 4 1.26 11.92 9.95
N LYS A 5 0.29 12.68 10.48
CA LYS A 5 -0.43 12.36 11.72
C LYS A 5 -1.49 11.29 11.45
N LEU A 6 -1.05 10.10 11.08
CA LEU A 6 -1.91 8.93 10.89
C LEU A 6 -1.51 7.86 11.91
N THR A 7 -2.48 7.42 12.71
CA THR A 7 -2.26 6.30 13.63
C THR A 7 -2.10 5.00 12.85
N ILE A 8 -1.32 4.07 13.39
CA ILE A 8 -1.13 2.75 12.76
C ILE A 8 -2.46 2.00 12.66
N ASP A 9 -3.34 2.15 13.64
CA ASP A 9 -4.67 1.50 13.63
C ASP A 9 -5.55 2.02 12.48
N ASN A 10 -5.58 3.33 12.25
CA ASN A 10 -6.32 3.92 11.13
C ASN A 10 -5.72 3.48 9.79
N ALA A 11 -4.38 3.47 9.69
CA ALA A 11 -3.69 2.98 8.50
C ALA A 11 -4.00 1.50 8.23
N LEU A 12 -4.07 0.67 9.28
CA LEU A 12 -4.40 -0.74 9.20
C LEU A 12 -5.84 -0.96 8.74
N GLN A 13 -6.80 -0.23 9.30
CA GLN A 13 -8.19 -0.31 8.88
C GLN A 13 -8.35 0.07 7.41
N LEU A 14 -7.70 1.15 6.96
CA LEU A 14 -7.70 1.56 5.56
C LEU A 14 -7.10 0.48 4.65
N LEU A 15 -5.95 -0.09 5.04
CA LEU A 15 -5.32 -1.17 4.28
C LEU A 15 -6.24 -2.39 4.16
N ILE A 16 -6.88 -2.82 5.24
CA ILE A 16 -7.81 -3.96 5.25
C ILE A 16 -9.00 -3.70 4.32
N GLU A 17 -9.59 -2.50 4.35
CA GLU A 17 -10.71 -2.17 3.47
C GLU A 17 -10.30 -2.17 1.98
N ARG A 18 -9.11 -1.66 1.66
CA ARG A 18 -8.56 -1.77 0.30
C ARG A 18 -8.31 -3.22 -0.11
N MET A 19 -7.76 -4.04 0.79
CA MET A 19 -7.55 -5.48 0.54
C MET A 19 -8.87 -6.23 0.31
N LYS A 20 -9.93 -5.92 1.07
CA LYS A 20 -11.26 -6.51 0.86
C LYS A 20 -11.86 -6.07 -0.48
N PHE A 21 -11.66 -4.82 -0.90
CA PHE A 21 -12.08 -4.35 -2.20
C PHE A 21 -11.35 -5.10 -3.33
N GLU A 22 -10.03 -5.20 -3.26
CA GLU A 22 -9.21 -5.92 -4.23
C GLU A 22 -9.54 -7.42 -4.28
N LEU A 23 -9.74 -8.07 -3.12
CA LEU A 23 -10.16 -9.47 -3.05
C LEU A 23 -11.47 -9.70 -3.80
N ARG A 24 -12.46 -8.81 -3.63
CA ARG A 24 -13.74 -8.88 -4.36
C ARG A 24 -13.54 -8.77 -5.87
N ILE A 25 -12.65 -7.88 -6.33
CA ILE A 25 -12.32 -7.74 -7.75
C ILE A 25 -11.68 -9.03 -8.28
N ARG A 26 -10.67 -9.56 -7.59
CA ARG A 26 -9.97 -10.78 -8.00
C ARG A 26 -10.89 -11.99 -8.02
N GLN A 27 -11.82 -12.10 -7.06
CA GLN A 27 -12.85 -13.13 -7.05
C GLN A 27 -13.85 -13.02 -8.19
N LYS A 28 -14.23 -11.79 -8.58
CA LYS A 28 -15.08 -11.57 -9.76
C LYS A 28 -14.38 -11.98 -11.06
N SER A 29 -13.07 -11.71 -11.16
CA SER A 29 -12.25 -12.08 -12.32
C SER A 29 -11.83 -13.56 -12.37
N GLY A 30 -12.16 -14.35 -11.35
CA GLY A 30 -11.77 -15.77 -11.27
C GLY A 30 -10.31 -16.03 -10.88
N ILE A 31 -9.52 -14.99 -10.58
CA ILE A 31 -8.12 -15.11 -10.13
C ILE A 31 -8.04 -15.76 -8.74
N ILE A 32 -8.98 -15.43 -7.85
CA ILE A 32 -9.13 -16.03 -6.52
C ILE A 32 -10.47 -16.74 -6.44
N LYS A 33 -10.52 -17.91 -5.79
CA LYS A 33 -11.76 -18.65 -5.58
C LYS A 33 -12.78 -17.80 -4.81
N LYS A 34 -14.04 -17.80 -5.28
CA LYS A 34 -15.16 -17.12 -4.62
C LYS A 34 -15.39 -17.68 -3.21
N GLY A 35 -15.81 -16.81 -2.30
CA GLY A 35 -16.17 -17.17 -0.92
C GLY A 35 -15.01 -17.24 0.06
N LEU A 36 -13.75 -17.18 -0.41
CA LEU A 36 -12.59 -17.05 0.47
C LEU A 36 -12.56 -15.65 1.12
N ARG A 37 -12.14 -15.62 2.38
CA ARG A 37 -11.82 -14.40 3.12
C ARG A 37 -10.31 -14.16 3.15
N LEU A 38 -9.88 -12.99 3.63
CA LEU A 38 -8.45 -12.64 3.71
C LEU A 38 -7.65 -13.60 4.60
N GLU A 39 -8.29 -14.12 5.64
CA GLU A 39 -7.70 -15.07 6.57
C GLU A 39 -7.42 -16.42 5.89
N ASP A 40 -8.26 -16.83 4.93
CA ASP A 40 -8.20 -18.12 4.24
C ASP A 40 -7.11 -18.18 3.16
N LEU A 41 -6.59 -17.03 2.73
CA LEU A 41 -5.58 -16.94 1.67
C LEU A 41 -4.22 -17.41 2.16
N SER A 42 -3.41 -17.94 1.25
CA SER A 42 -1.97 -18.16 1.51
C SER A 42 -1.24 -16.83 1.74
N TYR A 43 -0.05 -16.90 2.34
CA TYR A 43 0.82 -15.72 2.48
C TYR A 43 1.09 -15.05 1.12
N ASN A 44 1.43 -15.82 0.09
CA ASN A 44 1.74 -15.29 -1.24
C ASN A 44 0.55 -14.57 -1.88
N GLU A 45 -0.66 -15.10 -1.74
CA GLU A 45 -1.87 -14.44 -2.24
C GLU A 45 -2.17 -13.16 -1.46
N THR A 46 -2.01 -13.21 -0.14
CA THR A 46 -2.20 -12.06 0.74
C THR A 46 -1.19 -10.97 0.43
N LEU A 47 0.08 -11.31 0.21
CA LEU A 47 1.14 -10.38 -0.15
C LEU A 47 0.79 -9.63 -1.45
N LYS A 48 0.31 -10.34 -2.47
CA LYS A 48 -0.12 -9.69 -3.72
C LYS A 48 -1.32 -8.75 -3.53
N LEU A 49 -2.19 -9.01 -2.56
CA LEU A 49 -3.28 -8.09 -2.20
C LEU A 49 -2.73 -6.88 -1.46
N VAL A 50 -1.80 -7.09 -0.52
CA VAL A 50 -1.12 -6.01 0.22
C VAL A 50 -0.40 -5.07 -0.74
N GLU A 51 0.42 -5.57 -1.65
CA GLU A 51 1.18 -4.76 -2.61
C GLU A 51 0.25 -3.88 -3.47
N SER A 52 -0.82 -4.47 -4.02
CA SER A 52 -1.82 -3.72 -4.79
C SER A 52 -2.54 -2.67 -3.94
N SER A 53 -2.91 -3.05 -2.71
CA SER A 53 -3.64 -2.17 -1.80
C SER A 53 -2.77 -1.02 -1.29
N VAL A 54 -1.47 -1.26 -1.10
CA VAL A 54 -0.48 -0.22 -0.75
C VAL A 54 -0.30 0.75 -1.91
N ASN A 55 -0.22 0.26 -3.15
CA ASN A 55 -0.13 1.15 -4.31
C ASN A 55 -1.36 2.05 -4.41
N ASP A 56 -2.56 1.47 -4.34
CA ASP A 56 -3.82 2.22 -4.29
C ASP A 56 -3.83 3.26 -3.17
N TYR A 57 -3.41 2.84 -1.98
CA TYR A 57 -3.35 3.71 -0.81
C TYR A 57 -2.43 4.92 -1.07
N VAL A 58 -1.24 4.69 -1.64
CA VAL A 58 -0.29 5.75 -1.97
C VAL A 58 -0.85 6.67 -3.05
N PHE A 59 -1.51 6.14 -4.08
CA PHE A 59 -2.14 6.94 -5.14
C PHE A 59 -3.28 7.84 -4.65
N LEU A 60 -3.93 7.49 -3.54
CA LEU A 60 -5.00 8.30 -2.95
C LEU A 60 -4.47 9.42 -2.04
N LEU A 61 -3.17 9.46 -1.76
CA LEU A 61 -2.59 10.52 -0.94
C LEU A 61 -2.42 11.82 -1.75
N PRO A 62 -2.49 12.99 -1.09
CA PRO A 62 -2.12 14.25 -1.72
C PRO A 62 -0.69 14.17 -2.28
N MET A 63 -0.48 14.73 -3.47
CA MET A 63 0.79 14.65 -4.18
C MET A 63 1.95 15.20 -3.33
N GLU A 64 1.70 16.25 -2.56
CA GLU A 64 2.67 16.88 -1.65
C GLU A 64 3.17 15.88 -0.59
N ILE A 65 2.29 15.00 -0.10
CA ILE A 65 2.63 13.96 0.89
C ILE A 65 3.53 12.89 0.26
N ILE A 66 3.26 12.53 -0.99
CA ILE A 66 4.03 11.51 -1.73
C ILE A 66 5.41 12.05 -2.10
N LEU A 67 5.51 13.30 -2.54
CA LEU A 67 6.76 13.92 -3.01
C LEU A 67 7.66 14.41 -1.87
N SER A 68 7.08 14.81 -0.73
CA SER A 68 7.84 15.32 0.40
C SER A 68 8.64 14.24 1.13
N LYS A 69 9.65 14.67 1.89
CA LYS A 69 10.31 13.82 2.89
C LYS A 69 9.37 13.65 4.09
N THR A 70 8.66 12.54 4.13
CA THR A 70 7.68 12.17 5.15
C THR A 70 8.02 10.85 5.83
N ASN A 71 7.26 10.50 6.87
CA ASN A 71 7.31 9.20 7.55
C ASN A 71 6.48 8.10 6.83
N LEU A 72 5.98 8.34 5.62
CA LEU A 72 5.06 7.43 4.90
C LEU A 72 5.58 6.00 4.78
N VAL A 73 6.86 5.83 4.41
CA VAL A 73 7.49 4.50 4.31
C VAL A 73 7.42 3.76 5.64
N SER A 74 7.71 4.45 6.75
CA SER A 74 7.68 3.85 8.08
C SER A 74 6.25 3.48 8.50
N ILE A 75 5.27 4.34 8.20
CA ILE A 75 3.85 4.07 8.46
C ILE A 75 3.45 2.79 7.73
N ILE A 76 3.63 2.73 6.41
CA ILE A 76 3.24 1.57 5.59
C ILE A 76 3.94 0.30 6.07
N THR A 77 5.26 0.33 6.31
CA THR A 77 5.99 -0.84 6.82
C THR A 77 5.40 -1.34 8.14
N THR A 78 5.11 -0.44 9.07
CA THR A 78 4.57 -0.80 10.39
C THR A 78 3.13 -1.31 10.29
N THR A 79 2.32 -0.72 9.42
CA THR A 79 0.96 -1.16 9.13
C THR A 79 0.95 -2.57 8.55
N VAL A 80 1.81 -2.88 7.57
CA VAL A 80 1.90 -4.22 6.98
C VAL A 80 2.37 -5.26 8.00
N ARG A 81 3.32 -4.91 8.87
CA ARG A 81 3.73 -5.81 9.97
C ARG A 81 2.57 -6.07 10.95
N THR A 82 1.79 -5.05 11.26
CA THR A 82 0.64 -5.15 12.16
C THR A 82 -0.48 -6.00 11.55
N LEU A 83 -0.68 -5.89 10.23
CA LEU A 83 -1.60 -6.74 9.47
C LEU A 83 -1.27 -8.23 9.61
N GLY A 84 0.01 -8.59 9.68
CA GLY A 84 0.43 -9.98 9.92
C GLY A 84 -0.21 -10.58 11.17
N ARG A 85 -0.31 -9.80 12.24
CA ARG A 85 -0.99 -10.24 13.47
C ARG A 85 -2.51 -10.35 13.27
N ALA A 86 -3.12 -9.38 12.59
CA ALA A 86 -4.56 -9.36 12.32
C ALA A 86 -5.03 -10.55 11.46
N LEU A 87 -4.21 -10.98 10.50
CA LEU A 87 -4.52 -12.09 9.58
C LEU A 87 -3.88 -13.43 9.97
N ARG A 88 -3.18 -13.49 11.13
CA ARG A 88 -2.41 -14.66 11.61
C ARG A 88 -1.39 -15.17 10.58
N LYS A 89 -0.64 -14.24 9.97
CA LYS A 89 0.40 -14.47 8.97
C LYS A 89 1.70 -13.82 9.44
N GLU A 90 2.47 -14.57 10.22
CA GLU A 90 3.67 -14.07 10.91
C GLU A 90 4.80 -13.68 9.94
N GLU A 91 4.77 -14.17 8.71
CA GLU A 91 5.74 -13.82 7.65
C GLU A 91 5.78 -12.31 7.40
N PHE A 92 4.67 -11.60 7.59
CA PHE A 92 4.61 -10.14 7.46
C PHE A 92 5.40 -9.39 8.54
N LEU A 93 5.76 -10.01 9.66
CA LEU A 93 6.63 -9.39 10.67
C LEU A 93 8.01 -9.05 10.10
N LEU A 94 8.45 -9.79 9.08
CA LEU A 94 9.71 -9.58 8.38
C LEU A 94 9.62 -8.56 7.24
N PHE A 95 8.43 -8.02 6.96
CA PHE A 95 8.25 -7.02 5.91
C PHE A 95 9.14 -5.79 6.17
N SER A 96 9.92 -5.39 5.18
CA SER A 96 11.01 -4.41 5.35
C SER A 96 10.66 -3.04 4.77
N GLN A 97 11.32 -1.99 5.26
CA GLN A 97 11.24 -0.67 4.63
C GLN A 97 11.71 -0.68 3.17
N ARG A 98 12.65 -1.57 2.83
CA ARG A 98 13.11 -1.74 1.44
C ARG A 98 11.95 -2.22 0.56
N GLN A 99 11.16 -3.18 1.01
CA GLN A 99 9.97 -3.62 0.28
C GLN A 99 8.95 -2.50 0.12
N THR A 100 8.69 -1.71 1.17
CA THR A 100 7.82 -0.53 1.05
C THR A 100 8.36 0.48 0.03
N ARG A 101 9.67 0.78 0.05
CA ARG A 101 10.27 1.70 -0.93
C ARG A 101 10.15 1.19 -2.36
N ASN A 102 10.30 -0.10 -2.58
CA ASN A 102 10.11 -0.70 -3.91
C ASN A 102 8.68 -0.49 -4.46
N LEU A 103 7.67 -0.33 -3.59
CA LEU A 103 6.30 0.00 -3.98
C LEU A 103 6.09 1.50 -4.19
N VAL A 104 6.63 2.33 -3.28
CA VAL A 104 6.37 3.79 -3.25
C VAL A 104 7.25 4.57 -4.23
N ASP A 105 8.53 4.22 -4.36
CA ASP A 105 9.50 4.99 -5.14
C ASP A 105 9.18 5.04 -6.64
N PRO A 106 8.69 3.97 -7.30
CA PRO A 106 8.23 4.05 -8.68
C PRO A 106 7.11 5.09 -8.87
N ILE A 107 6.14 5.13 -7.97
CA ILE A 107 5.05 6.11 -8.00
C ILE A 107 5.61 7.52 -7.84
N ARG A 108 6.51 7.73 -6.87
CA ARG A 108 7.18 9.02 -6.66
C ARG A 108 7.94 9.46 -7.91
N LYS A 109 8.73 8.57 -8.53
CA LYS A 109 9.48 8.87 -9.76
C LYS A 109 8.55 9.26 -10.91
N PHE A 110 7.45 8.53 -11.07
CA PHE A 110 6.42 8.85 -12.06
C PHE A 110 5.86 10.25 -11.84
N LEU A 111 5.40 10.57 -10.62
CA LEU A 111 4.83 11.88 -10.31
C LEU A 111 5.82 13.05 -10.50
N ILE A 112 7.10 12.86 -10.16
CA ILE A 112 8.17 13.86 -10.39
C ILE A 112 8.34 14.13 -11.89
N ASN A 113 8.35 13.08 -12.71
CA ASN A 113 8.51 13.23 -14.14
C ASN A 113 7.32 13.97 -14.78
N GLU A 114 6.10 13.64 -14.36
CA GLU A 114 4.87 14.31 -14.81
C GLU A 114 4.83 15.80 -14.41
N THR A 115 5.24 16.14 -13.18
CA THR A 115 5.30 17.55 -12.76
C THR A 115 6.32 18.34 -13.57
N ARG A 116 7.47 17.74 -13.88
CA ARG A 116 8.50 18.36 -14.73
C ARG A 116 7.98 18.58 -16.15
N ALA A 117 7.44 17.55 -16.80
CA ALA A 117 6.90 17.65 -18.16
C ALA A 117 5.85 18.76 -18.28
N ASN A 118 4.94 18.87 -17.31
CA ASN A 118 3.92 19.92 -17.28
C ASN A 118 4.48 21.32 -16.98
N SER A 119 5.60 21.43 -16.26
CA SER A 119 6.29 22.71 -16.06
C SER A 119 7.00 23.20 -17.33
N PHE A 120 7.47 22.28 -18.20
CA PHE A 120 8.07 22.63 -19.49
C PHE A 120 7.05 23.12 -20.51
N LEU A 121 5.80 22.63 -20.46
CA LEU A 121 4.73 23.06 -21.38
C LEU A 121 4.09 24.41 -21.00
N LYS A 122 4.40 24.94 -19.81
CA LYS A 122 3.87 26.21 -19.29
C LYS A 122 4.85 27.38 -19.41
N ASN A 123 6.06 27.15 -19.92
CA ASN A 123 7.06 28.17 -20.25
C ASN A 123 7.25 28.25 -21.76
#